data_AF-A0A5C8EMV7-F1
#
_entry.id   AF-A0A5C8EMV7-F1
#
_cell.length_a   1.000
_cell.length_b   1.000
_cell.length_c   1.000
_cell.angle_alpha   90.00
_cell.angle_beta   90.00
_cell.angle_gamma   90.00
#
_symmetry.space_group_name_H-M   'P 1'
#
loop_
_entity.id
_entity.type
_entity.pdbx_description
1 polymer ?
#
loop_
_entity_poly.entity_id
_entity_poly.type
_entity_poly.pdbx_seq_one_letter_code
_entity_poly.pdbx_strand_id
1 'polypeptide(L)'
;MAIEPEQVLSIIKTVSNIPTVKINREKYLIKEFSNDYSDIMNDILDKGPFSAVVPKEFIEKKAKDAINFEVTKATAISFAAGLPGGLAMIGTIPADLTQFMGHSLRIVQKLAYLSGMPGF
;
A
#
# COMPACT_ATOMS: atom_id res chain seq x y z
N MET A 1 25.48 11.25 -0.87
CA MET A 1 24.59 12.30 -1.40
C MET A 1 23.41 12.40 -0.45
N ALA A 2 23.28 13.50 0.28
CA ALA A 2 22.09 13.73 1.11
C ALA A 2 20.90 13.99 0.18
N ILE A 3 19.74 13.41 0.48
CA ILE A 3 18.50 13.75 -0.22
C ILE A 3 17.95 14.99 0.48
N GLU A 4 17.90 16.09 -0.26
CA GLU A 4 17.37 17.34 0.26
C GLU A 4 15.82 17.30 0.33
N PRO A 5 15.18 18.03 1.27
CA PRO A 5 13.73 17.96 1.49
C PRO A 5 12.88 18.20 0.23
N GLU A 6 13.33 19.08 -0.67
CA GLU A 6 12.65 19.37 -1.93
C GLU A 6 12.65 18.18 -2.91
N GLN A 7 13.68 17.34 -2.85
CA GLN A 7 13.77 16.13 -3.67
C GLN A 7 12.77 15.08 -3.16
N VAL A 8 12.64 14.94 -1.84
CA VAL A 8 11.62 14.06 -1.23
C VAL A 8 10.21 14.48 -1.64
N LEU A 9 9.90 15.77 -1.57
CA LEU A 9 8.59 16.30 -1.95
C LEU A 9 8.29 16.08 -3.45
N SER A 10 9.30 16.29 -4.31
CA SER A 10 9.20 16.01 -5.75
C SER A 10 8.87 14.54 -6.04
N ILE A 11 9.53 13.62 -5.33
CA ILE A 11 9.29 12.18 -5.47
C ILE A 11 7.89 11.83 -5.00
N ILE A 12 7.45 12.32 -3.84
CA ILE A 12 6.09 12.06 -3.34
C ILE A 12 5.05 12.55 -4.35
N LYS A 13 5.21 13.76 -4.90
CA LYS A 13 4.32 14.29 -5.95
C LYS A 13 4.30 13.40 -7.18
N THR A 14 5.47 12.98 -7.65
CA THR A 14 5.60 12.12 -8.84
C THR A 14 4.92 10.79 -8.62
N VAL A 15 5.21 10.11 -7.51
CA VAL A 15 4.68 8.79 -7.18
C VAL A 15 3.17 8.84 -6.96
N SER A 16 2.66 9.88 -6.29
CA SER A 16 1.22 10.04 -6.05
C SER A 16 0.40 10.20 -7.32
N ASN A 17 1.02 10.66 -8.41
CA ASN A 17 0.38 10.79 -9.72
C ASN A 17 0.42 9.50 -10.55
N ILE A 18 1.15 8.46 -10.12
CA ILE A 18 1.19 7.19 -10.84
C ILE A 18 -0.16 6.47 -10.62
N PRO A 19 -0.93 6.17 -11.68
CA PRO A 19 -2.26 5.59 -11.54
C PRO A 19 -2.28 4.25 -10.77
N THR A 20 -1.20 3.48 -10.86
CA THR A 20 -1.06 2.19 -10.17
C THR A 20 -0.74 2.33 -8.67
N VAL A 21 -0.41 3.52 -8.17
CA VAL A 21 -0.18 3.76 -6.73
C VAL A 21 -1.49 3.99 -5.99
N LYS A 22 -2.50 4.56 -6.65
CA LYS A 22 -3.81 4.80 -6.04
C LYS A 22 -4.57 3.49 -5.82
N ILE A 23 -5.02 3.27 -4.58
CA ILE A 23 -5.88 2.14 -4.20
C ILE A 23 -7.33 2.63 -4.22
N ASN A 24 -8.17 2.01 -5.05
CA ASN A 24 -9.60 2.22 -4.94
C ASN A 24 -10.12 1.54 -3.66
N ARG A 25 -10.61 2.34 -2.71
CA ARG A 25 -11.07 1.89 -1.39
C ARG A 25 -12.14 0.81 -1.50
N GLU A 26 -13.21 1.05 -2.27
CA GLU A 26 -14.32 0.12 -2.38
C GLU A 26 -13.90 -1.22 -2.97
N LYS A 27 -13.18 -1.22 -4.10
CA LYS A 27 -12.67 -2.44 -4.72
C LYS A 27 -11.74 -3.21 -3.79
N TYR A 28 -10.92 -2.51 -3.01
CA TYR A 28 -10.06 -3.13 -2.03
C TYR A 28 -10.86 -3.77 -0.89
N LEU A 29 -11.79 -3.04 -0.28
CA LEU A 29 -12.62 -3.58 0.82
C LEU A 29 -13.50 -4.74 0.35
N ILE A 30 -14.14 -4.63 -0.82
CA ILE A 30 -14.89 -5.75 -1.41
C ILE A 30 -13.99 -6.97 -1.54
N LYS A 31 -12.80 -6.82 -2.14
CA LYS A 31 -11.85 -7.92 -2.31
C LYS A 31 -11.44 -8.57 -0.99
N GLU A 32 -11.22 -7.78 0.06
CA GLU A 32 -10.70 -8.30 1.33
C GLU A 32 -11.79 -8.92 2.22
N PHE A 33 -13.04 -8.50 2.10
CA PHE A 33 -14.12 -8.87 3.02
C PHE A 33 -15.29 -9.62 2.40
N SER A 34 -15.47 -9.64 1.07
CA SER A 34 -16.69 -10.21 0.44
C SER A 34 -16.89 -11.70 0.70
N ASN A 35 -15.81 -12.45 0.92
CA ASN A 35 -15.89 -13.89 1.14
C ASN A 35 -16.29 -14.24 2.57
N ASP A 36 -15.91 -13.41 3.54
CA ASP A 36 -16.08 -13.69 4.98
C ASP A 36 -17.20 -12.83 5.61
N TYR A 37 -17.55 -11.70 4.99
CA TYR A 37 -18.46 -10.67 5.52
C TYR A 37 -19.39 -10.10 4.45
N SER A 38 -19.91 -10.94 3.54
CA SER A 38 -20.85 -10.52 2.50
C SER A 38 -22.07 -9.78 3.05
N ASP A 39 -22.60 -10.25 4.19
CA ASP A 39 -23.88 -9.81 4.74
C ASP A 39 -23.82 -8.39 5.31
N ILE A 40 -22.62 -7.93 5.68
CA ILE A 40 -22.38 -6.59 6.24
C ILE A 40 -21.53 -5.72 5.29
N MET A 41 -21.38 -6.12 4.02
CA MET A 41 -20.51 -5.43 3.08
C MET A 41 -20.88 -3.94 2.89
N ASN A 42 -22.18 -3.62 2.86
CA ASN A 42 -22.65 -2.23 2.75
C ASN A 42 -22.21 -1.39 3.96
N ASP A 43 -22.27 -1.95 5.18
CA ASP A 43 -21.79 -1.27 6.38
C ASP A 43 -20.26 -1.11 6.37
N ILE A 44 -19.52 -2.10 5.87
CA ILE A 44 -18.05 -2.02 5.70
C ILE A 44 -17.69 -0.90 4.72
N LEU A 45 -18.40 -0.78 3.60
CA LEU A 45 -18.15 0.26 2.60
C LEU A 45 -18.50 1.65 3.13
N ASP A 46 -19.59 1.79 3.87
CA ASP A 46 -20.03 3.08 4.42
C ASP A 46 -19.16 3.53 5.60
N LYS A 47 -19.03 2.68 6.63
CA LYS A 47 -18.48 3.06 7.95
C LYS A 47 -17.06 2.53 8.19
N GLY A 48 -16.60 1.60 7.36
CA GLY A 48 -15.32 0.91 7.53
C GLY A 48 -15.43 -0.38 8.37
N PRO A 49 -14.43 -1.28 8.27
CA PRO A 49 -14.49 -2.62 8.88
C PRO A 49 -14.68 -2.59 10.40
N PHE A 50 -13.97 -1.70 11.09
CA PHE A 50 -14.01 -1.61 12.55
C PHE A 50 -15.40 -1.22 13.06
N SER A 51 -16.01 -0.20 12.46
CA SER A 51 -17.37 0.26 12.80
C SER A 51 -18.46 -0.71 12.33
N ALA A 52 -18.18 -1.56 11.35
CA ALA A 52 -19.06 -2.63 10.88
C ALA A 52 -18.97 -3.91 11.73
N VAL A 53 -18.34 -3.87 12.92
CA VAL A 53 -18.26 -4.99 13.87
C VAL A 53 -17.42 -6.17 13.35
N VAL A 54 -16.49 -5.91 12.44
CA VAL A 54 -15.47 -6.91 12.08
C VAL A 54 -14.52 -7.09 13.28
N PRO A 55 -14.23 -8.32 13.72
CA PRO A 55 -13.28 -8.59 14.79
C PRO A 55 -11.91 -7.95 14.55
N LYS A 56 -11.33 -7.35 15.59
CA LYS A 56 -10.04 -6.66 15.54
C LYS A 56 -8.93 -7.57 15.02
N GLU A 57 -8.91 -8.83 15.46
CA GLU A 57 -7.92 -9.83 15.07
C GLU A 57 -7.96 -10.10 13.56
N PHE A 58 -9.16 -10.08 12.96
CA PHE A 58 -9.33 -10.25 11.53
C PHE A 58 -8.81 -9.02 10.76
N ILE A 59 -9.10 -7.82 11.23
CA ILE A 59 -8.58 -6.56 10.64
C ILE A 59 -7.04 -6.54 10.72
N GLU A 60 -6.47 -6.92 11.87
CA GLU A 60 -5.01 -7.02 12.05
C GLU A 60 -4.37 -8.05 11.12
N LYS A 61 -5.05 -9.18 10.89
CA LYS A 61 -4.61 -10.18 9.90
C LYS A 61 -4.58 -9.57 8.49
N LYS A 62 -5.67 -8.91 8.06
CA LYS A 62 -5.72 -8.24 6.75
C LYS A 62 -4.69 -7.12 6.60
N ALA A 63 -4.38 -6.41 7.69
CA ALA A 63 -3.31 -5.41 7.71
C ALA A 63 -1.93 -6.03 7.47
N LYS A 64 -1.62 -7.14 8.17
CA LYS A 64 -0.38 -7.91 7.96
C LYS A 64 -0.30 -8.45 6.53
N ASP A 65 -1.39 -9.00 6.01
CA ASP A 65 -1.46 -9.50 4.62
C ASP A 65 -1.23 -8.37 3.60
N ALA A 66 -1.80 -7.19 3.83
CA ALA A 66 -1.60 -6.01 2.98
C ALA A 66 -0.14 -5.53 2.94
N ILE A 67 0.53 -5.52 4.09
CA ILE A 67 1.96 -5.18 4.20
C ILE A 67 2.79 -6.24 3.48
N ASN A 68 2.61 -7.51 3.82
CA ASN A 68 3.35 -8.62 3.24
C ASN A 68 3.21 -8.66 1.72
N PHE A 69 2.02 -8.39 1.19
CA PHE A 69 1.76 -8.34 -0.25
C PHE A 69 2.60 -7.26 -0.96
N GLU A 70 2.62 -6.03 -0.44
CA GLU A 70 3.37 -4.94 -1.09
C GLU A 70 4.89 -5.11 -0.91
N VAL A 71 5.33 -5.56 0.27
CA VAL A 71 6.75 -5.89 0.53
C VAL A 71 7.23 -7.01 -0.39
N THR A 72 6.47 -8.10 -0.52
CA THR A 72 6.83 -9.22 -1.40
C THR A 72 6.95 -8.79 -2.85
N LYS A 73 6.02 -7.94 -3.32
CA LYS A 73 6.08 -7.37 -4.67
C LYS A 73 7.31 -6.49 -4.88
N ALA A 74 7.60 -5.60 -3.93
CA ALA A 74 8.78 -4.75 -3.99
C ALA A 74 10.05 -5.59 -4.08
N THR A 75 10.20 -6.59 -3.21
CA THR A 75 11.36 -7.50 -3.18
C THR A 75 11.48 -8.33 -4.46
N ALA A 76 10.38 -8.86 -5.00
CA ALA A 76 10.40 -9.66 -6.23
C ALA A 76 10.88 -8.84 -7.44
N ILE A 77 10.47 -7.57 -7.54
CA ILE A 77 10.94 -6.67 -8.59
C ILE A 77 12.44 -6.39 -8.43
N SER A 78 12.91 -6.11 -7.19
CA SER A 78 14.34 -5.93 -6.93
C SER A 78 15.18 -7.16 -7.27
N PHE A 79 14.66 -8.37 -7.01
CA PHE A 79 15.31 -9.63 -7.36
C PHE A 79 15.37 -9.86 -8.87
N ALA A 80 14.28 -9.62 -9.60
CA ALA A 80 14.23 -9.73 -11.06
C ALA A 80 15.18 -8.73 -11.76
N ALA A 81 15.43 -7.58 -11.13
CA ALA A 81 16.41 -6.59 -11.60
C ALA A 81 17.88 -7.01 -11.35
N GLY A 82 18.15 -8.20 -10.81
CA GLY A 82 19.49 -8.76 -10.66
C GLY A 82 20.24 -8.32 -9.39
N LEU A 83 19.54 -7.78 -8.39
CA LEU A 83 20.15 -7.38 -7.11
C LEU A 83 20.04 -8.52 -6.07
N PRO A 84 21.16 -9.18 -5.69
CA PRO A 84 21.25 -9.81 -4.39
C PRO A 84 21.47 -8.69 -3.35
N GLY A 85 20.43 -7.89 -3.09
CA GLY A 85 20.44 -6.83 -2.08
C GLY A 85 21.57 -5.78 -2.20
N GLY A 86 21.35 -4.72 -2.99
CA GLY A 86 21.80 -3.38 -2.59
C GLY A 86 23.28 -2.96 -2.74
N LEU A 87 24.07 -3.52 -3.65
CA LEU A 87 25.47 -3.07 -3.87
C LEU A 87 25.83 -2.60 -5.30
N ALA A 88 24.85 -2.25 -6.13
CA ALA A 88 25.10 -1.53 -7.39
C ALA A 88 24.69 -0.05 -7.29
N MET A 89 25.06 0.65 -6.21
CA MET A 89 24.74 2.07 -6.02
C MET A 89 25.76 2.99 -6.71
N ILE A 90 25.79 3.02 -8.04
CA ILE A 90 26.16 4.23 -8.81
C ILE A 90 25.29 4.24 -10.10
N GLY A 91 24.07 4.79 -10.01
CA GLY A 91 23.24 5.10 -11.20
C GLY A 91 21.71 4.94 -11.07
N THR A 92 21.20 4.18 -10.10
CA THR A 92 19.77 3.76 -10.03
C THR A 92 18.89 4.52 -9.03
N ILE A 93 19.44 5.54 -8.38
CA ILE A 93 18.83 6.28 -7.25
C ILE A 93 17.38 6.78 -7.50
N PRO A 94 16.96 7.20 -8.73
CA PRO A 94 15.59 7.69 -8.93
C PRO A 94 14.49 6.61 -9.01
N ALA A 95 14.77 5.46 -9.64
CA ALA A 95 13.74 4.46 -9.93
C ALA A 95 13.44 3.57 -8.73
N ASP A 96 14.49 3.14 -8.00
CA ASP A 96 14.36 2.32 -6.79
C ASP A 96 13.58 3.06 -5.69
N LEU A 97 13.84 4.35 -5.53
CA LEU A 97 13.16 5.20 -4.57
C LEU A 97 11.69 5.47 -4.96
N THR A 98 11.41 5.66 -6.25
CA THR A 98 10.02 5.81 -6.75
C THR A 98 9.22 4.54 -6.48
N GLN A 99 9.80 3.37 -6.75
CA GLN A 99 9.15 2.09 -6.52
C GLN A 99 8.91 1.84 -5.03
N PHE A 100 9.93 2.08 -4.19
CA PHE A 100 9.82 1.99 -2.74
C PHE A 100 8.68 2.88 -2.21
N MET A 101 8.70 4.18 -2.56
CA MET A 101 7.67 5.13 -2.13
C MET A 101 6.28 4.76 -2.67
N GLY A 102 6.20 4.21 -3.88
CA GLY A 102 4.94 3.72 -4.46
C GLY A 102 4.32 2.59 -3.64
N HIS A 103 5.12 1.59 -3.26
CA HIS A 103 4.66 0.51 -2.38
C HIS A 103 4.34 1.01 -0.97
N SER A 104 5.12 1.93 -0.40
CA SER A 104 4.83 2.55 0.89
C SER A 104 3.49 3.29 0.88
N LEU A 105 3.21 4.10 -0.14
CA LEU A 105 1.93 4.81 -0.27
C LEU A 105 0.75 3.85 -0.45
N ARG A 106 0.94 2.72 -1.15
CA ARG A 106 -0.09 1.67 -1.26
C ARG A 106 -0.36 1.00 0.08
N ILE A 107 0.67 0.74 0.90
CA ILE A 107 0.50 0.22 2.26
C ILE A 107 -0.30 1.22 3.11
N VAL A 108 0.10 2.49 3.13
CA VAL A 108 -0.57 3.53 3.90
C VAL A 108 -2.05 3.63 3.56
N GLN A 109 -2.40 3.68 2.27
CA GLN A 109 -3.80 3.70 1.82
C GLN A 109 -4.57 2.47 2.31
N LYS A 110 -4.02 1.26 2.14
CA LYS A 110 -4.70 0.02 2.59
C LYS A 110 -4.94 0.01 4.10
N LEU A 111 -3.93 0.37 4.89
CA LEU A 111 -4.05 0.43 6.35
C LEU A 111 -5.07 1.49 6.79
N ALA A 112 -5.06 2.66 6.15
CA ALA A 112 -6.05 3.69 6.38
C ALA A 112 -7.47 3.22 6.06
N TYR A 113 -7.66 2.47 4.98
CA TYR A 113 -8.99 1.94 4.62
C TYR A 113 -9.46 0.85 5.59
N LEU A 114 -8.54 0.01 6.07
CA LEU A 114 -8.83 -0.97 7.12
C LEU A 114 -9.21 -0.32 8.45
N SER A 115 -8.64 0.85 8.77
CA SER A 115 -9.01 1.64 9.96
C SER A 115 -10.28 2.47 9.78
N GLY A 116 -10.89 2.46 8.58
CA GLY A 116 -12.15 3.16 8.29
C GLY A 116 -11.99 4.56 7.68
N MET A 117 -10.78 4.99 7.32
CA MET A 117 -10.58 6.26 6.62
C MET A 117 -11.26 6.26 5.25
N PRO A 118 -11.80 7.41 4.78
CA PRO A 118 -12.27 7.56 3.40
C PRO A 118 -11.12 7.40 2.38
N GLY A 119 -11.48 7.19 1.12
CA GLY A 119 -10.52 7.13 0.01
C GLY A 119 -9.83 8.48 -0.22
N PHE A 120 -8.53 8.46 -0.51
CA PHE A 120 -7.74 9.64 -0.88
C PHE A 120 -6.88 9.37 -2.13
#